data_AF-A0A2B7YQN3-F1
#
_entry.id   AF-A0A2B7YQN3-F1
#
_cell.length_a   1.000
_cell.length_b   1.000
_cell.length_c   1.000
_cell.angle_alpha   90.00
_cell.angle_beta   90.00
_cell.angle_gamma   90.00
#
_symmetry.space_group_name_H-M   'P 1'
#
loop_
_entity.id
_entity.type
_entity.pdbx_description
1 polymer ?
#
loop_
_entity_poly.entity_id
_entity_poly.type
_entity_poly.pdbx_seq_one_letter_code
_entity_poly.pdbx_strand_id
1 'polypeptide(L)'
;MHSNDPLASVCGQWKGRERLIRLLGGLLSPHIPSPSSIIVHGPSHTGKSSVLHAVLDAYSAADATSFPYTFVKCAECITARHLLVKILASVVAVLRDNASGGEEGGEWIDDLARSRCEHISVLVNVLGDALARAGEDKFVLVLDDVDALREGGMMLLAGLTRVAESIPSLTIIFVLKLTPRPLLLQSAGVPHVYFPPYTRSEALSILSSPPASLPPQLPGLPSTTVAKLYLPFLTTLYDSLIGPTLGTIPVFRSAAEKLWPRFVSPITSGETPPGGAREWDFTRLLVKQRGLFRQVGEEVLVHHIVDDDDDNQASVGGPGVLGSTSTSVKKHDPLPSLPFTPTLLLTAAYLAAHIPPRLDVIFFSKFSSSSLSARNKRAHHRRRLKVLSLSQQAHDPDNDNDEDNASSSPRKKPSRRGAKSSRPRTKITKATLSSALNSRTSSLPGASLIHARSFPLERLLAIYRAIHPHPPPPPTSANNNSNHPSFADNMYPELATLQRLRLLVPAGAGGAGGGGSVDVGEKWCLNSGIAVTGATATATAGAGADEWIAEMARGVGVEVGEWIAGGLD
;
A
#
# COMPACT_ATOMS: atom_id res chain seq x y z
N MET A 1 -28.99 -46.42 -5.18
CA MET A 1 -29.86 -45.23 -5.19
C MET A 1 -29.00 -44.05 -5.58
N HIS A 2 -29.18 -43.50 -6.78
CA HIS A 2 -28.50 -42.26 -7.16
C HIS A 2 -29.33 -41.09 -6.61
N SER A 3 -29.01 -40.64 -5.40
CA SER A 3 -29.47 -39.35 -4.92
C SER A 3 -28.85 -38.27 -5.80
N ASN A 4 -29.65 -37.28 -6.21
CA ASN A 4 -29.14 -36.09 -6.88
C ASN A 4 -28.23 -35.35 -5.90
N ASP A 5 -26.92 -35.47 -6.05
CA ASP A 5 -25.94 -34.77 -5.22
C ASP A 5 -26.00 -33.27 -5.55
N PRO A 6 -26.55 -32.39 -4.67
CA PRO A 6 -26.69 -30.98 -4.98
C PRO A 6 -25.33 -30.31 -5.20
N LEU A 7 -24.26 -30.88 -4.62
CA LEU A 7 -22.89 -30.41 -4.76
C LEU A 7 -22.31 -30.67 -6.16
N ALA A 8 -22.91 -31.54 -6.98
CA ALA A 8 -22.43 -31.81 -8.33
C ALA A 8 -22.53 -30.57 -9.23
N SER A 9 -23.61 -29.79 -9.09
CA SER A 9 -23.79 -28.49 -9.76
C SER A 9 -22.72 -27.49 -9.31
N VAL A 10 -22.51 -27.39 -7.99
CA VAL A 10 -21.50 -26.49 -7.37
C VAL A 10 -20.07 -26.85 -7.82
N CYS A 11 -19.74 -28.15 -7.91
CA CYS A 11 -18.45 -28.61 -8.43
C CYS A 11 -18.25 -28.23 -9.91
N GLY A 12 -19.31 -28.19 -10.72
CA GLY A 12 -19.24 -27.75 -12.12
C GLY A 12 -18.96 -26.26 -12.27
N GLN A 13 -19.48 -25.43 -11.35
CA GLN A 13 -19.25 -23.99 -11.31
C GLN A 13 -17.83 -23.64 -10.81
N TRP A 14 -17.35 -24.33 -9.77
CA TRP A 14 -16.12 -23.99 -9.04
C TRP A 14 -14.98 -24.97 -9.32
N LYS A 15 -14.41 -24.88 -10.53
CA LYS A 15 -13.28 -25.72 -10.99
C LYS A 15 -12.05 -25.62 -10.06
N GLY A 16 -11.40 -26.76 -9.82
CA GLY A 16 -10.24 -26.89 -8.94
C GLY A 16 -10.58 -26.85 -7.44
N ARG A 17 -11.87 -26.82 -7.06
CA ARG A 17 -12.34 -26.81 -5.66
C ARG A 17 -13.19 -28.03 -5.31
N GLU A 18 -13.31 -29.02 -6.19
CA GLU A 18 -14.23 -30.16 -6.08
C GLU A 18 -13.93 -31.04 -4.86
N ARG A 19 -12.66 -31.12 -4.41
CA ARG A 19 -12.29 -31.81 -3.16
C ARG A 19 -12.73 -31.04 -1.92
N LEU A 20 -12.59 -29.71 -1.94
CA LEU A 20 -12.96 -28.84 -0.82
C LEU A 20 -14.47 -28.71 -0.69
N ILE A 21 -15.19 -28.66 -1.82
CA ILE A 21 -16.66 -28.66 -1.87
C ILE A 21 -17.23 -29.94 -1.26
N ARG A 22 -16.68 -31.11 -1.62
CA ARG A 22 -17.11 -32.39 -1.01
C ARG A 22 -16.75 -32.47 0.48
N LEU A 23 -15.62 -31.90 0.90
CA LEU A 23 -15.23 -31.86 2.32
C LEU A 23 -16.17 -30.95 3.14
N LEU A 24 -16.45 -29.74 2.64
CA LEU A 24 -17.44 -28.83 3.25
C LEU A 24 -18.83 -29.46 3.25
N GLY A 25 -19.23 -30.12 2.15
CA GLY A 25 -20.48 -30.87 2.07
C GLY A 25 -20.59 -31.99 3.10
N GLY A 26 -19.51 -32.74 3.33
CA GLY A 26 -19.46 -33.75 4.39
C GLY A 26 -19.59 -33.16 5.80
N LEU A 27 -18.94 -32.02 6.07
CA LEU A 27 -19.02 -31.33 7.37
C LEU A 27 -20.37 -30.62 7.61
N LEU A 28 -21.04 -30.16 6.55
CA LEU A 28 -22.25 -29.34 6.60
C LEU A 28 -23.52 -30.09 6.17
N SER A 29 -23.41 -31.39 5.85
CA SER A 29 -24.53 -32.25 5.44
C SER A 29 -25.75 -32.11 6.37
N PRO A 30 -26.97 -31.95 5.85
CA PRO A 30 -28.17 -31.78 6.68
C PRO A 30 -28.49 -33.01 7.53
N HIS A 31 -28.13 -34.21 7.07
CA HIS A 31 -28.45 -35.47 7.76
C HIS A 31 -27.46 -35.87 8.86
N ILE A 32 -26.39 -35.10 9.07
CA ILE A 32 -25.28 -35.45 9.97
C ILE A 32 -25.04 -34.27 10.92
N PRO A 33 -24.84 -34.51 12.24
CA PRO A 33 -24.50 -33.43 13.16
C PRO A 33 -23.21 -32.74 12.73
N SER A 34 -23.28 -31.42 12.54
CA SER A 34 -22.11 -30.61 12.22
C SER A 34 -21.28 -30.31 13.47
N PRO A 35 -19.96 -30.11 13.33
CA PRO A 35 -19.12 -29.59 14.42
C PRO A 35 -19.54 -28.15 14.75
N SER A 36 -19.59 -27.80 16.04
CA SER A 36 -20.04 -26.47 16.51
C SER A 36 -19.23 -25.30 15.94
N SER A 37 -17.96 -25.52 15.60
CA SER A 37 -17.10 -24.50 14.98
C SER A 37 -16.29 -25.08 13.83
N ILE A 38 -16.14 -24.33 12.74
CA ILE A 38 -15.33 -24.68 11.57
C ILE A 38 -14.45 -23.48 11.20
N ILE A 39 -13.18 -23.71 10.90
CA ILE A 39 -12.28 -22.66 10.38
C ILE A 39 -12.04 -22.87 8.89
N VAL A 40 -12.45 -21.92 8.07
CA VAL A 40 -12.16 -21.89 6.62
C VAL A 40 -11.10 -20.82 6.37
N HIS A 41 -9.90 -21.19 5.94
CA HIS A 41 -8.80 -20.23 5.83
C HIS A 41 -8.01 -20.34 4.52
N GLY A 42 -7.38 -19.23 4.12
CA GLY A 42 -6.49 -19.18 2.96
C GLY A 42 -6.49 -17.80 2.30
N PRO A 43 -5.60 -17.54 1.34
CA PRO A 43 -5.39 -16.20 0.77
C PRO A 43 -6.67 -15.50 0.27
N SER A 44 -6.63 -14.17 0.19
CA SER A 44 -7.72 -13.37 -0.41
C SER A 44 -8.04 -13.84 -1.83
N HIS A 45 -9.31 -13.76 -2.23
CA HIS A 45 -9.78 -14.10 -3.58
C HIS A 45 -9.56 -15.56 -4.04
N THR A 46 -9.34 -16.51 -3.13
CA THR A 46 -9.35 -17.97 -3.43
C THR A 46 -10.76 -18.55 -3.63
N GLY A 47 -11.81 -17.74 -3.47
CA GLY A 47 -13.21 -18.16 -3.64
C GLY A 47 -13.88 -18.71 -2.38
N LYS A 48 -13.25 -18.66 -1.20
CA LYS A 48 -13.78 -19.17 0.08
C LYS A 48 -15.26 -18.84 0.30
N SER A 49 -15.59 -17.54 0.38
CA SER A 49 -16.93 -17.06 0.69
C SER A 49 -17.93 -17.44 -0.40
N SER A 50 -17.55 -17.32 -1.68
CA SER A 50 -18.41 -17.66 -2.82
C SER A 50 -18.70 -19.16 -2.95
N VAL A 51 -17.71 -20.01 -2.67
CA VAL A 51 -17.89 -21.47 -2.59
C VAL A 51 -18.76 -21.84 -1.39
N LEU A 52 -18.56 -21.19 -0.25
CA LEU A 52 -19.35 -21.43 0.95
C LEU A 52 -20.82 -21.00 0.77
N HIS A 53 -21.07 -19.85 0.14
CA HIS A 53 -22.41 -19.44 -0.31
C HIS A 53 -23.01 -20.52 -1.21
N ALA A 54 -22.36 -20.88 -2.31
CA ALA A 54 -22.91 -21.84 -3.27
C ALA A 54 -23.15 -23.24 -2.67
N VAL A 55 -22.37 -23.68 -1.68
CA VAL A 55 -22.62 -24.94 -0.95
C VAL A 55 -23.83 -24.82 -0.02
N LEU A 56 -23.99 -23.70 0.70
CA LEU A 56 -25.12 -23.47 1.58
C LEU A 56 -26.43 -23.24 0.80
N ASP A 57 -26.38 -22.51 -0.32
CA ASP A 57 -27.47 -22.35 -1.28
C ASP A 57 -27.93 -23.68 -1.87
N ALA A 58 -26.98 -24.56 -2.22
CA ALA A 58 -27.31 -25.88 -2.76
C ALA A 58 -27.97 -26.81 -1.73
N TYR A 59 -27.76 -26.57 -0.43
CA TYR A 59 -28.46 -27.28 0.65
C TYR A 59 -29.78 -26.61 1.07
N SER A 60 -29.88 -25.27 1.05
CA SER A 60 -31.15 -24.59 1.35
C SER A 60 -32.20 -24.80 0.27
N ALA A 61 -31.79 -24.89 -1.00
CA ALA A 61 -32.67 -25.21 -2.13
C ALA A 61 -33.05 -26.71 -2.25
N ALA A 62 -32.56 -27.57 -1.35
CA ALA A 62 -32.90 -29.00 -1.33
C ALA A 62 -34.11 -29.24 -0.41
N ASP A 63 -35.33 -29.00 -0.93
CA ASP A 63 -36.63 -28.98 -0.23
C ASP A 63 -36.88 -30.08 0.83
N ALA A 64 -36.24 -31.24 0.73
CA ALA A 64 -36.45 -32.36 1.65
C ALA A 64 -35.73 -32.18 3.01
N THR A 65 -34.62 -31.43 3.06
CA THR A 65 -33.82 -31.20 4.27
C THR A 65 -32.98 -29.93 4.15
N SER A 66 -33.65 -28.78 4.03
CA SER A 66 -33.01 -27.47 4.14
C SER A 66 -32.65 -27.16 5.60
N PHE A 67 -31.77 -26.18 5.80
CA PHE A 67 -31.52 -25.57 7.11
C PHE A 67 -31.22 -24.07 6.93
N PRO A 68 -31.64 -23.20 7.86
CA PRO A 68 -31.32 -21.79 7.81
C PRO A 68 -29.82 -21.54 7.96
N TYR A 69 -29.33 -20.56 7.20
CA TYR A 69 -27.97 -20.07 7.33
C TYR A 69 -27.96 -18.54 7.24
N THR A 70 -26.94 -17.88 7.79
CA THR A 70 -26.78 -16.43 7.63
C THR A 70 -25.31 -16.04 7.49
N PHE A 71 -25.03 -14.96 6.76
CA PHE A 71 -23.69 -14.44 6.51
C PHE A 71 -23.49 -13.07 7.14
N VAL A 72 -22.47 -12.95 7.99
CA VAL A 72 -22.09 -11.72 8.68
C VAL A 72 -20.67 -11.34 8.26
N LYS A 73 -20.57 -10.31 7.41
CA LYS A 73 -19.28 -9.70 7.05
C LYS A 73 -18.70 -8.96 8.25
N CYS A 74 -17.61 -9.47 8.82
CA CYS A 74 -16.90 -8.89 9.97
C CYS A 74 -16.12 -7.63 9.58
N ALA A 75 -15.71 -7.48 8.33
CA ALA A 75 -15.02 -6.28 7.82
C ALA A 75 -15.84 -4.99 7.95
N GLU A 76 -17.18 -5.08 7.98
CA GLU A 76 -18.10 -3.96 8.19
C GLU A 76 -18.28 -3.63 9.69
N CYS A 77 -17.85 -4.54 10.59
CA CYS A 77 -18.00 -4.38 12.03
C CYS A 77 -16.78 -3.69 12.64
N ILE A 78 -16.94 -2.42 13.00
CA ILE A 78 -15.87 -1.62 13.63
C ILE A 78 -15.60 -2.07 15.07
N THR A 79 -16.66 -2.42 15.83
CA THR A 79 -16.58 -2.75 17.26
C THR A 79 -17.11 -4.15 17.56
N ALA A 80 -16.68 -4.74 18.68
CA ALA A 80 -17.18 -6.04 19.13
C ALA A 80 -18.71 -6.02 19.35
N ARG A 81 -19.25 -4.93 19.91
CA ARG A 81 -20.69 -4.72 20.08
C ARG A 81 -21.44 -4.68 18.74
N HIS A 82 -20.88 -4.02 17.73
CA HIS A 82 -21.48 -3.99 16.39
C HIS A 82 -21.57 -5.41 15.81
N LEU A 83 -20.53 -6.24 15.96
CA LEU A 83 -20.59 -7.65 15.52
C LEU A 83 -21.72 -8.42 16.21
N LEU A 84 -21.87 -8.32 17.53
CA LEU A 84 -22.93 -9.03 18.28
C LEU A 84 -24.34 -8.60 17.86
N VAL A 85 -24.59 -7.29 17.75
CA VAL A 85 -25.88 -6.74 17.28
C VAL A 85 -26.17 -7.16 15.84
N LYS A 86 -25.15 -7.17 14.97
CA LYS A 86 -25.30 -7.59 13.57
C LYS A 86 -25.59 -9.09 13.44
N ILE A 87 -24.93 -9.95 14.23
CA ILE A 87 -25.25 -11.37 14.29
C ILE A 87 -26.73 -11.56 14.66
N LEU A 88 -27.20 -10.91 15.74
CA LEU A 88 -28.61 -11.02 16.14
C LEU A 88 -29.57 -10.54 15.04
N ALA A 89 -29.32 -9.38 14.44
CA ALA A 89 -30.15 -8.83 13.37
C ALA A 89 -30.17 -9.74 12.10
N SER A 90 -29.02 -10.32 11.73
CA SER A 90 -28.90 -11.24 10.61
C SER A 90 -29.55 -12.60 10.86
N VAL A 91 -29.62 -13.08 12.11
CA VAL A 91 -30.40 -14.26 12.48
C VAL A 91 -31.90 -13.94 12.47
N VAL A 92 -32.31 -12.84 13.09
CA VAL A 92 -33.71 -12.36 13.12
C VAL A 92 -34.30 -12.22 11.71
N ALA A 93 -33.53 -11.71 10.75
CA ALA A 93 -33.97 -11.60 9.36
C ALA A 93 -34.30 -12.97 8.75
N VAL A 94 -33.38 -13.95 8.88
CA VAL A 94 -33.55 -15.31 8.34
C VAL A 94 -34.71 -16.05 9.03
N LEU A 95 -34.85 -15.90 10.35
CA LEU A 95 -35.97 -16.48 11.09
C LEU A 95 -37.31 -15.87 10.66
N ARG A 96 -37.36 -14.57 10.35
CA ARG A 96 -38.59 -13.92 9.84
C ARG A 96 -38.97 -14.44 8.45
N ASP A 97 -38.01 -14.62 7.55
CA ASP A 97 -38.26 -15.15 6.21
C ASP A 97 -38.81 -16.58 6.27
N ASN A 98 -38.22 -17.44 7.13
CA ASN A 98 -38.70 -18.80 7.38
C ASN A 98 -40.07 -18.86 8.09
N ALA A 99 -40.36 -17.93 9.03
CA ALA A 99 -41.58 -17.93 9.84
C ALA A 99 -42.85 -17.41 9.13
N SER A 100 -42.82 -17.21 7.81
CA SER A 100 -43.85 -16.57 6.98
C SER A 100 -45.20 -17.34 6.87
N GLY A 101 -45.45 -18.34 7.72
CA GLY A 101 -46.65 -19.17 7.75
C GLY A 101 -47.63 -18.94 8.91
N GLY A 102 -47.39 -18.03 9.86
CA GLY A 102 -48.30 -17.81 11.00
C GLY A 102 -48.24 -16.42 11.63
N GLU A 103 -49.40 -15.80 11.82
CA GLU A 103 -49.54 -14.41 12.32
C GLU A 103 -48.99 -14.21 13.75
N GLU A 104 -49.13 -15.22 14.62
CA GLU A 104 -48.56 -15.22 15.99
C GLU A 104 -47.02 -15.40 16.00
N GLY A 105 -46.43 -15.82 14.88
CA GLY A 105 -44.99 -16.03 14.76
C GLY A 105 -44.16 -14.74 14.69
N GLY A 106 -44.79 -13.59 14.37
CA GLY A 106 -44.09 -12.33 14.19
C GLY A 106 -43.72 -11.59 15.48
N GLU A 107 -44.60 -11.59 16.48
CA GLU A 107 -44.48 -10.69 17.65
C GLU A 107 -43.22 -10.98 18.48
N TRP A 108 -42.90 -12.26 18.72
CA TRP A 108 -41.71 -12.63 19.48
C TRP A 108 -40.40 -12.38 18.70
N ILE A 109 -40.44 -12.41 17.36
CA ILE A 109 -39.33 -12.03 16.48
C ILE A 109 -39.10 -10.51 16.55
N ASP A 110 -40.17 -9.72 16.69
CA ASP A 110 -40.08 -8.28 16.87
C ASP A 110 -39.63 -7.87 18.28
N ASP A 111 -40.00 -8.63 19.32
CA ASP A 111 -39.40 -8.52 20.66
C ASP A 111 -37.89 -8.82 20.61
N LEU A 112 -37.51 -9.88 19.92
CA LEU A 112 -36.13 -10.28 19.71
C LEU A 112 -35.32 -9.21 18.96
N ALA A 113 -35.90 -8.61 17.92
CA ALA A 113 -35.31 -7.50 17.16
C ALA A 113 -35.09 -6.24 18.02
N ARG A 114 -35.94 -6.01 19.03
CA ARG A 114 -35.81 -4.91 20.00
C ARG A 114 -34.80 -5.20 21.12
N SER A 115 -34.33 -6.44 21.26
CA SER A 115 -33.36 -6.84 22.29
C SER A 115 -31.97 -6.23 22.07
N ARG A 116 -31.36 -5.70 23.14
CA ARG A 116 -30.03 -5.07 23.09
C ARG A 116 -28.93 -6.08 23.43
N CYS A 117 -28.41 -6.76 22.41
CA CYS A 117 -27.27 -7.66 22.57
C CYS A 117 -25.93 -6.90 22.68
N GLU A 118 -25.56 -6.48 23.89
CA GLU A 118 -24.29 -5.77 24.15
C GLU A 118 -23.11 -6.68 24.53
N HIS A 119 -23.38 -7.92 24.97
CA HIS A 119 -22.37 -8.87 25.46
C HIS A 119 -22.60 -10.31 24.95
N ILE A 120 -21.53 -11.11 24.91
CA ILE A 120 -21.57 -12.51 24.46
C ILE A 120 -22.53 -13.35 25.31
N SER A 121 -22.57 -13.15 26.63
CA SER A 121 -23.49 -13.85 27.54
C SER A 121 -24.97 -13.58 27.22
N VAL A 122 -25.28 -12.35 26.79
CA VAL A 122 -26.63 -11.99 26.32
C VAL A 122 -26.90 -12.68 24.98
N LEU A 123 -25.92 -12.71 24.06
CA LEU A 123 -26.05 -13.40 22.78
C LEU A 123 -26.37 -14.89 22.95
N VAL A 124 -25.70 -15.60 23.88
CA VAL A 124 -25.96 -17.04 24.12
C VAL A 124 -27.43 -17.30 24.44
N ASN A 125 -27.97 -16.59 25.44
CA ASN A 125 -29.35 -16.80 25.88
C ASN A 125 -30.34 -16.39 24.79
N VAL A 126 -30.14 -15.20 24.19
CA VAL A 126 -31.05 -14.62 23.20
C VAL A 126 -31.08 -15.43 21.91
N LEU A 127 -29.93 -15.95 21.46
CA LEU A 127 -29.82 -16.80 20.27
C LEU A 127 -30.29 -18.23 20.54
N GLY A 128 -30.01 -18.77 21.73
CA GLY A 128 -30.48 -20.09 22.15
C GLY A 128 -32.00 -20.16 22.23
N ASP A 129 -32.64 -19.18 22.89
CA ASP A 129 -34.10 -19.05 22.96
C ASP A 129 -34.72 -18.88 21.57
N ALA A 130 -34.10 -18.09 20.69
CA ALA A 130 -34.60 -17.84 19.34
C ALA A 130 -34.60 -19.11 18.47
N LEU A 131 -33.48 -19.85 18.45
CA LEU A 131 -33.35 -21.07 17.67
C LEU A 131 -34.21 -22.22 18.25
N ALA A 132 -34.33 -22.31 19.57
CA ALA A 132 -35.21 -23.28 20.23
C ALA A 132 -36.70 -23.03 19.93
N ARG A 133 -37.13 -21.75 19.86
CA ARG A 133 -38.51 -21.39 19.48
C ARG A 133 -38.79 -21.59 17.99
N ALA A 134 -37.80 -21.41 17.14
CA ALA A 134 -37.92 -21.66 15.70
C ALA A 134 -38.05 -23.16 15.37
N GLY A 135 -37.64 -24.06 16.28
CA GLY A 135 -37.69 -25.50 16.05
C GLY A 135 -36.64 -26.01 15.04
N GLU A 136 -35.60 -25.20 14.79
CA GLU A 136 -34.58 -25.48 13.78
C GLU A 136 -33.52 -26.44 14.35
N ASP A 137 -33.47 -27.68 13.85
CA ASP A 137 -32.48 -28.69 14.22
C ASP A 137 -31.04 -28.23 13.96
N LYS A 138 -30.85 -27.31 13.00
CA LYS A 138 -29.54 -26.85 12.53
C LYS A 138 -29.61 -25.41 12.02
N PHE A 139 -28.66 -24.58 12.45
CA PHE A 139 -28.47 -23.20 11.97
C PHE A 139 -26.98 -22.94 11.70
N VAL A 140 -26.65 -22.42 10.53
CA VAL A 140 -25.25 -22.11 10.16
C VAL A 140 -24.99 -20.60 10.12
N LEU A 141 -24.17 -20.12 11.05
CA LEU A 141 -23.70 -18.73 11.10
C LEU A 141 -22.31 -18.62 10.45
N VAL A 142 -22.20 -17.92 9.32
CA VAL A 142 -20.91 -17.64 8.68
C VAL A 142 -20.42 -16.26 9.08
N LEU A 143 -19.25 -16.21 9.72
CA LEU A 143 -18.51 -14.99 10.02
C LEU A 143 -17.45 -14.81 8.94
N ASP A 144 -17.72 -13.93 7.97
CA ASP A 144 -16.83 -13.70 6.82
C ASP A 144 -15.80 -12.60 7.12
N ASP A 145 -14.58 -12.75 6.60
CA ASP A 145 -13.45 -11.84 6.80
C ASP A 145 -13.13 -11.52 8.28
N VAL A 146 -13.02 -12.55 9.12
CA VAL A 146 -12.75 -12.42 10.57
C VAL A 146 -11.44 -11.67 10.86
N ASP A 147 -10.41 -11.85 10.03
CA ASP A 147 -9.13 -11.14 10.14
C ASP A 147 -9.23 -9.62 9.93
N ALA A 148 -10.31 -9.12 9.32
CA ALA A 148 -10.55 -7.70 9.09
C ALA A 148 -11.19 -6.99 10.30
N LEU A 149 -11.56 -7.74 11.34
CA LEU A 149 -12.18 -7.21 12.54
C LEU A 149 -11.20 -6.31 13.32
N ARG A 150 -11.59 -5.05 13.52
CA ARG A 150 -10.72 -4.03 14.15
C ARG A 150 -10.60 -4.17 15.67
N GLU A 151 -11.61 -4.73 16.34
CA GLU A 151 -11.71 -4.78 17.80
C GLU A 151 -12.24 -6.14 18.28
N GLY A 152 -11.78 -6.62 19.44
CA GLY A 152 -12.24 -7.86 20.09
C GLY A 152 -11.25 -9.02 20.01
N GLY A 153 -10.48 -9.11 18.92
CA GLY A 153 -9.33 -10.02 18.77
C GLY A 153 -9.65 -11.49 19.13
N MET A 154 -8.64 -12.21 19.62
CA MET A 154 -8.76 -13.65 19.91
C MET A 154 -9.80 -13.98 21.00
N MET A 155 -10.01 -13.09 21.98
CA MET A 155 -10.93 -13.35 23.10
C MET A 155 -12.39 -13.32 22.67
N LEU A 156 -12.76 -12.43 21.74
CA LEU A 156 -14.11 -12.43 21.17
C LEU A 156 -14.38 -13.70 20.36
N LEU A 157 -13.41 -14.18 19.58
CA LEU A 157 -13.55 -15.39 18.77
C LEU A 157 -13.65 -16.65 19.64
N ALA A 158 -12.83 -16.76 20.69
CA ALA A 158 -12.96 -17.81 21.68
C ALA A 158 -14.32 -17.77 22.42
N GLY A 159 -14.82 -16.58 22.75
CA GLY A 159 -16.16 -16.42 23.32
C GLY A 159 -17.25 -16.90 22.36
N LEU A 160 -17.13 -16.59 21.06
CA LEU A 160 -18.06 -17.04 20.02
C LEU A 160 -18.04 -18.56 19.83
N THR A 161 -16.90 -19.25 19.92
CA THR A 161 -16.92 -20.73 19.88
C THR A 161 -17.62 -21.33 21.09
N ARG A 162 -17.51 -20.72 22.28
CA ARG A 162 -18.27 -21.18 23.46
C ARG A 162 -19.77 -20.95 23.31
N VAL A 163 -20.22 -19.95 22.54
CA VAL A 163 -21.64 -19.80 22.16
C VAL A 163 -22.10 -20.99 21.32
N ALA A 164 -21.31 -21.41 20.33
CA ALA A 164 -21.63 -22.57 19.49
C ALA A 164 -21.55 -23.92 20.24
N GLU A 165 -20.65 -24.05 21.22
CA GLU A 165 -20.63 -25.21 22.12
C GLU A 165 -21.85 -25.24 23.07
N SER A 166 -22.45 -24.08 23.39
CA SER A 166 -23.60 -23.96 24.29
C SER A 166 -24.96 -24.11 23.60
N ILE A 167 -25.05 -23.93 22.28
CA ILE A 167 -26.29 -23.99 21.51
C ILE A 167 -26.18 -25.16 20.52
N PRO A 168 -26.87 -26.30 20.74
CA PRO A 168 -26.60 -27.54 20.01
C PRO A 168 -26.96 -27.50 18.52
N SER A 169 -27.91 -26.66 18.11
CA SER A 169 -28.26 -26.46 16.70
C SER A 169 -27.33 -25.48 15.97
N LEU A 170 -26.47 -24.73 16.69
CA LEU A 170 -25.65 -23.66 16.09
C LEU A 170 -24.28 -24.16 15.63
N THR A 171 -23.99 -23.99 14.34
CA THR A 171 -22.65 -24.14 13.76
C THR A 171 -22.09 -22.78 13.33
N ILE A 172 -20.93 -22.39 13.85
CA ILE A 172 -20.24 -21.14 13.45
C ILE A 172 -19.06 -21.43 12.53
N ILE A 173 -19.06 -20.80 11.35
CA ILE A 173 -17.97 -20.90 10.38
C ILE A 173 -17.16 -19.60 10.39
N PHE A 174 -15.89 -19.68 10.76
CA PHE A 174 -14.96 -18.55 10.76
C PHE A 174 -14.17 -18.53 9.46
N VAL A 175 -14.34 -17.50 8.63
CA VAL A 175 -13.59 -17.33 7.37
C VAL A 175 -12.40 -16.38 7.56
N LEU A 176 -11.19 -16.88 7.26
CA LEU A 176 -9.93 -16.16 7.42
C LEU A 176 -9.16 -16.01 6.10
N LYS A 177 -8.51 -14.86 5.92
CA LYS A 177 -7.57 -14.55 4.84
C LYS A 177 -6.17 -15.07 5.15
N LEU A 178 -5.80 -15.12 6.42
CA LEU A 178 -4.49 -15.58 6.88
C LEU A 178 -4.57 -17.02 7.40
N THR A 179 -3.41 -17.68 7.49
CA THR A 179 -3.30 -18.95 8.22
C THR A 179 -3.54 -18.68 9.71
N PRO A 180 -4.51 -19.35 10.37
CA PRO A 180 -4.81 -19.12 11.77
C PRO A 180 -3.60 -19.46 12.64
N ARG A 181 -3.38 -18.67 13.70
CA ARG A 181 -2.42 -19.05 14.74
C ARG A 181 -2.90 -20.30 15.48
N PRO A 182 -2.00 -21.14 16.02
CA PRO A 182 -2.37 -22.23 16.91
C PRO A 182 -3.26 -21.71 18.06
N LEU A 183 -4.32 -22.46 18.37
CA LEU A 183 -5.29 -22.12 19.42
C LEU A 183 -5.97 -20.74 19.24
N LEU A 184 -6.17 -20.26 18.00
CA LEU A 184 -6.86 -19.00 17.71
C LEU A 184 -8.19 -18.85 18.48
N LEU A 185 -8.96 -19.93 18.53
CA LEU A 185 -10.29 -19.99 19.16
C LEU A 185 -10.26 -20.56 20.60
N GLN A 186 -9.07 -20.87 21.15
CA GLN A 186 -8.89 -21.50 22.47
C GLN A 186 -9.72 -22.79 22.71
N SER A 187 -10.15 -23.45 21.64
CA SER A 187 -10.80 -24.77 21.65
C SER A 187 -9.97 -25.74 20.78
N ALA A 188 -9.97 -27.01 21.16
CA ALA A 188 -9.15 -28.06 20.54
C ALA A 188 -10.03 -28.95 19.62
N GLY A 189 -9.44 -29.50 18.56
CA GLY A 189 -10.16 -30.38 17.63
C GLY A 189 -11.07 -29.65 16.62
N VAL A 190 -11.00 -28.32 16.54
CA VAL A 190 -11.74 -27.54 15.53
C VAL A 190 -11.27 -27.95 14.11
N PRO A 191 -12.16 -28.37 13.20
CA PRO A 191 -11.80 -28.71 11.83
C PRO A 191 -11.36 -27.49 11.03
N HIS A 192 -10.25 -27.63 10.31
CA HIS A 192 -9.69 -26.62 9.42
C HIS A 192 -9.86 -27.01 7.95
N VAL A 193 -10.41 -26.09 7.14
CA VAL A 193 -10.53 -26.23 5.69
C VAL A 193 -9.65 -25.18 5.02
N TYR A 194 -8.50 -25.63 4.50
CA TYR A 194 -7.56 -24.75 3.81
C TYR A 194 -7.93 -24.59 2.32
N PHE A 195 -8.04 -23.34 1.88
CA PHE A 195 -8.18 -22.96 0.48
C PHE A 195 -6.82 -22.50 -0.05
N PRO A 196 -6.03 -23.37 -0.75
CA PRO A 196 -4.77 -22.98 -1.36
C PRO A 196 -4.96 -21.90 -2.44
N PRO A 197 -3.92 -21.09 -2.75
CA PRO A 197 -3.91 -20.28 -3.96
C PRO A 197 -4.07 -21.17 -5.20
N TYR A 198 -4.69 -20.62 -6.26
CA TYR A 198 -4.87 -21.37 -7.50
C TYR A 198 -3.54 -21.57 -8.22
N THR A 199 -3.33 -22.77 -8.77
CA THR A 199 -2.18 -23.07 -9.63
C THR A 199 -2.31 -22.37 -10.99
N ARG A 200 -1.20 -22.27 -11.73
CA ARG A 200 -1.18 -21.72 -13.10
C ARG A 200 -2.22 -22.40 -14.01
N SER A 201 -2.26 -23.73 -14.00
CA SER A 201 -3.19 -24.51 -14.82
C SER A 201 -4.65 -24.28 -14.43
N GLU A 202 -4.95 -24.22 -13.13
CA GLU A 202 -6.29 -23.90 -12.63
C GLU A 202 -6.71 -22.48 -13.03
N ALA A 203 -5.88 -21.47 -12.79
CA ALA A 203 -6.17 -20.08 -13.13
C ALA A 203 -6.46 -19.88 -14.63
N LEU A 204 -5.66 -20.52 -15.50
CA LEU A 204 -5.91 -20.54 -16.94
C LEU A 204 -7.23 -21.27 -17.29
N SER A 205 -7.49 -22.44 -16.70
CA SER A 205 -8.73 -23.20 -16.96
C SER A 205 -10.02 -22.49 -16.50
N ILE A 206 -9.91 -21.66 -15.46
CA ILE A 206 -11.02 -20.86 -14.94
C ILE A 206 -11.30 -19.71 -15.90
N LEU A 207 -10.27 -18.95 -16.30
CA LEU A 207 -10.43 -17.86 -17.28
C LEU A 207 -10.67 -18.32 -18.72
N SER A 208 -10.41 -19.58 -19.06
CA SER A 208 -10.76 -20.14 -20.37
C SER A 208 -12.19 -20.72 -20.44
N SER A 209 -12.96 -20.65 -19.35
CA SER A 209 -14.25 -21.33 -19.26
C SER A 209 -15.47 -20.40 -19.41
N PRO A 210 -16.41 -20.70 -20.33
CA PRO A 210 -17.70 -20.04 -20.34
C PRO A 210 -18.47 -20.45 -19.06
N PRO A 211 -19.17 -19.52 -18.39
CA PRO A 211 -19.77 -18.29 -18.92
C PRO A 211 -18.94 -17.01 -18.71
N ALA A 212 -17.72 -17.10 -18.18
CA ALA A 212 -17.03 -15.95 -17.59
C ALA A 212 -15.94 -15.33 -18.48
N SER A 213 -15.91 -15.62 -19.78
CA SER A 213 -14.77 -15.26 -20.64
C SER A 213 -15.09 -15.17 -22.14
N LEU A 214 -16.27 -14.65 -22.48
CA LEU A 214 -16.36 -13.95 -23.76
C LEU A 214 -15.70 -12.59 -23.53
N PRO A 215 -14.56 -12.25 -24.19
CA PRO A 215 -14.15 -10.85 -24.24
C PRO A 215 -15.32 -10.03 -24.80
N PRO A 216 -15.46 -8.74 -24.43
CA PRO A 216 -16.46 -7.87 -25.03
C PRO A 216 -16.33 -8.00 -26.55
N GLN A 217 -17.43 -8.36 -27.22
CA GLN A 217 -17.44 -8.78 -28.63
C GLN A 217 -16.93 -7.63 -29.51
N LEU A 218 -15.61 -7.61 -29.73
CA LEU A 218 -14.91 -6.54 -30.42
C LEU A 218 -15.36 -6.52 -31.88
N PRO A 219 -16.02 -5.44 -32.34
CA PRO A 219 -16.51 -5.35 -33.71
C PRO A 219 -15.35 -5.56 -34.70
N GLY A 220 -15.51 -6.51 -35.61
CA GLY A 220 -14.52 -6.84 -36.65
C GLY A 220 -13.62 -8.04 -36.36
N LEU A 221 -13.72 -8.72 -35.21
CA LEU A 221 -12.85 -9.86 -34.87
C LEU A 221 -13.57 -11.22 -35.03
N PRO A 222 -13.10 -12.13 -35.91
CA PRO A 222 -13.73 -13.44 -36.07
C PRO A 222 -13.50 -14.35 -34.85
N SER A 223 -14.57 -14.99 -34.36
CA SER A 223 -14.59 -15.83 -33.16
C SER A 223 -13.63 -17.02 -33.21
N THR A 224 -13.37 -17.56 -34.40
CA THR A 224 -12.38 -18.63 -34.64
C THR A 224 -10.94 -18.17 -34.38
N THR A 225 -10.62 -16.90 -34.63
CA THR A 225 -9.31 -16.30 -34.35
C THR A 225 -9.18 -15.96 -32.87
N VAL A 226 -10.27 -15.49 -32.22
CA VAL A 226 -10.32 -15.30 -30.76
C VAL A 226 -9.94 -16.58 -30.03
N ALA A 227 -10.60 -17.70 -30.35
CA ALA A 227 -10.36 -18.99 -29.70
C ALA A 227 -8.90 -19.47 -29.84
N LYS A 228 -8.25 -19.18 -30.98
CA LYS A 228 -6.83 -19.52 -31.22
C LYS A 228 -5.86 -18.62 -30.47
N LEU A 229 -6.13 -17.31 -30.37
CA LEU A 229 -5.20 -16.32 -29.81
C LEU A 229 -5.37 -16.12 -28.30
N TYR A 230 -6.56 -16.30 -27.74
CA TYR A 230 -6.89 -15.93 -26.36
C TYR A 230 -6.17 -16.80 -25.31
N LEU A 231 -6.09 -18.12 -25.52
CA LEU A 231 -5.38 -19.00 -24.58
C LEU A 231 -3.86 -18.72 -24.57
N PRO A 232 -3.15 -18.61 -25.71
CA PRO A 232 -1.76 -18.12 -25.74
C PRO A 232 -1.60 -16.75 -25.05
N PHE A 233 -2.48 -15.79 -25.30
CA PHE A 233 -2.46 -14.48 -24.64
C PHE A 233 -2.57 -14.58 -23.11
N LEU A 234 -3.51 -15.37 -22.60
CA LEU A 234 -3.64 -15.62 -21.15
C LEU A 234 -2.38 -16.29 -20.59
N THR A 235 -1.75 -17.21 -21.32
CA THR A 235 -0.50 -17.86 -20.84
C THR A 235 0.67 -16.89 -20.73
N THR A 236 0.83 -15.97 -21.69
CA THR A 236 1.89 -14.94 -21.63
C THR A 236 1.58 -13.87 -20.59
N LEU A 237 0.31 -13.46 -20.46
CA LEU A 237 -0.12 -12.49 -19.45
C LEU A 237 0.10 -13.01 -18.03
N TYR A 238 -0.13 -14.31 -17.82
CA TYR A 238 0.17 -14.95 -16.55
C TYR A 238 1.68 -14.92 -16.25
N ASP A 239 2.53 -15.25 -17.22
CA ASP A 239 3.99 -15.31 -17.01
C ASP A 239 4.65 -13.94 -16.86
N SER A 240 4.16 -12.92 -17.57
CA SER A 240 4.77 -11.58 -17.54
C SER A 240 4.35 -10.76 -16.34
N LEU A 241 3.08 -10.85 -15.91
CA LEU A 241 2.52 -9.98 -14.87
C LEU A 241 2.04 -10.75 -13.63
N ILE A 242 1.14 -11.73 -13.79
CA ILE A 242 0.40 -12.30 -12.66
C ILE A 242 1.25 -13.24 -11.79
N GLY A 243 2.10 -14.06 -12.41
CA GLY A 243 3.03 -14.95 -11.73
C GLY A 243 4.02 -14.19 -10.85
N PRO A 244 4.78 -13.22 -11.40
CA PRO A 244 5.70 -12.39 -10.62
C PRO A 244 5.04 -11.59 -9.49
N THR A 245 3.80 -11.12 -9.69
CA THR A 245 3.07 -10.33 -8.68
C THR A 245 2.22 -11.14 -7.71
N LEU A 246 2.22 -12.48 -7.82
CA LEU A 246 1.32 -13.39 -7.08
C LEU A 246 -0.16 -12.97 -7.19
N GLY A 247 -0.55 -12.48 -8.37
CA GLY A 247 -1.85 -11.88 -8.63
C GLY A 247 -3.02 -12.86 -8.46
N THR A 248 -4.16 -12.33 -8.03
CA THR A 248 -5.38 -13.13 -7.79
C THR A 248 -6.23 -13.26 -9.06
N ILE A 249 -7.18 -14.20 -9.08
CA ILE A 249 -8.06 -14.41 -10.24
C ILE A 249 -8.83 -13.14 -10.66
N PRO A 250 -9.41 -12.32 -9.75
CA PRO A 250 -10.05 -11.06 -10.14
C PRO A 250 -9.09 -10.05 -10.78
N VAL A 251 -7.85 -9.97 -10.31
CA VAL A 251 -6.82 -9.10 -10.90
C VAL A 251 -6.40 -9.62 -12.28
N PHE A 252 -6.19 -10.93 -12.42
CA PHE A 252 -5.88 -11.56 -13.72
C PHE A 252 -7.02 -11.37 -14.73
N ARG A 253 -8.27 -11.50 -14.29
CA ARG A 253 -9.48 -11.19 -15.06
C ARG A 253 -9.50 -9.74 -15.54
N SER A 254 -9.38 -8.79 -14.63
CA SER A 254 -9.44 -7.35 -14.97
C SER A 254 -8.28 -6.93 -15.87
N ALA A 255 -7.08 -7.45 -15.64
CA ALA A 255 -5.92 -7.23 -16.51
C ALA A 255 -6.14 -7.82 -17.91
N ALA A 256 -6.72 -9.03 -18.02
CA ALA A 256 -7.05 -9.63 -19.31
C ALA A 256 -8.13 -8.82 -20.05
N GLU A 257 -9.18 -8.37 -19.36
CA GLU A 257 -10.27 -7.55 -19.92
C GLU A 257 -9.76 -6.19 -20.43
N LYS A 258 -8.85 -5.52 -19.69
CA LYS A 258 -8.24 -4.24 -20.07
C LYS A 258 -7.19 -4.36 -21.20
N LEU A 259 -6.35 -5.39 -21.16
CA LEU A 259 -5.23 -5.54 -22.11
C LEU A 259 -5.63 -6.23 -23.42
N TRP A 260 -6.69 -7.06 -23.43
CA TRP A 260 -7.12 -7.78 -24.64
C TRP A 260 -7.52 -6.87 -25.81
N PRO A 261 -8.34 -5.81 -25.65
CA PRO A 261 -8.65 -4.88 -26.74
C PRO A 261 -7.38 -4.19 -27.27
N ARG A 262 -6.48 -3.78 -26.37
CA ARG A 262 -5.21 -3.14 -26.73
C ARG A 262 -4.28 -4.11 -27.49
N PHE A 263 -4.28 -5.40 -27.12
CA PHE A 263 -3.53 -6.47 -27.82
C PHE A 263 -4.10 -6.75 -29.22
N VAL A 264 -5.43 -6.80 -29.39
CA VAL A 264 -6.01 -7.14 -30.69
C VAL A 264 -6.15 -5.92 -31.64
N SER A 265 -5.84 -4.71 -31.17
CA SER A 265 -5.93 -3.47 -31.96
C SER A 265 -5.34 -3.51 -33.39
N PRO A 266 -4.21 -4.21 -33.72
CA PRO A 266 -3.67 -4.31 -35.07
C PRO A 266 -4.55 -5.09 -36.06
N ILE A 267 -5.36 -6.01 -35.54
CA ILE A 267 -6.29 -6.81 -36.36
C ILE A 267 -7.53 -5.96 -36.65
N THR A 268 -8.07 -5.28 -35.63
CA THR A 268 -9.24 -4.41 -35.79
C THR A 268 -8.94 -3.13 -36.57
N SER A 269 -7.70 -2.64 -36.58
CA SER A 269 -7.25 -1.52 -37.42
C SER A 269 -6.97 -1.90 -38.89
N GLY A 270 -6.98 -3.20 -39.22
CA GLY A 270 -6.70 -3.69 -40.57
C GLY A 270 -5.24 -3.56 -41.01
N GLU A 271 -4.30 -3.41 -40.08
CA GLU A 271 -2.87 -3.32 -40.41
C GLU A 271 -2.34 -4.65 -40.97
N THR A 272 -1.42 -4.58 -41.92
CA THR A 272 -0.77 -5.77 -42.47
C THR A 272 0.34 -6.28 -41.56
N PRO A 273 0.48 -7.61 -41.36
CA PRO A 273 1.51 -8.16 -40.49
C PRO A 273 2.91 -8.00 -41.12
N PRO A 274 3.95 -7.72 -40.32
CA PRO A 274 5.32 -7.62 -40.83
C PRO A 274 5.76 -8.94 -41.48
N GLY A 275 6.40 -8.83 -42.65
CA GLY A 275 6.88 -9.99 -43.42
C GLY A 275 5.87 -10.60 -44.40
N GLY A 276 4.84 -9.84 -44.83
CA GLY A 276 4.00 -10.21 -45.99
C GLY A 276 3.05 -11.39 -45.78
N ALA A 277 2.74 -11.74 -44.53
CA ALA A 277 1.72 -12.75 -44.24
C ALA A 277 0.30 -12.20 -44.46
N ARG A 278 -0.66 -13.11 -44.64
CA ARG A 278 -2.08 -12.77 -44.85
C ARG A 278 -2.87 -12.60 -43.55
N GLU A 279 -2.37 -13.17 -42.45
CA GLU A 279 -3.04 -13.20 -41.14
C GLU A 279 -2.03 -12.88 -40.01
N TRP A 280 -2.55 -12.41 -38.87
CA TRP A 280 -1.76 -12.10 -37.68
C TRP A 280 -1.55 -13.33 -36.78
N ASP A 281 -0.33 -13.85 -36.76
CA ASP A 281 0.08 -14.89 -35.81
C ASP A 281 0.27 -14.31 -34.40
N PHE A 282 0.02 -15.12 -33.36
CA PHE A 282 0.24 -14.75 -31.96
C PHE A 282 1.66 -14.18 -31.71
N THR A 283 2.69 -14.84 -32.23
CA THR A 283 4.09 -14.42 -32.07
C THR A 283 4.36 -13.04 -32.68
N ARG A 284 3.69 -12.68 -33.79
CA ARG A 284 3.87 -11.37 -34.44
C ARG A 284 3.20 -10.25 -33.65
N LEU A 285 2.00 -10.50 -33.12
CA LEU A 285 1.30 -9.58 -32.21
C LEU A 285 2.13 -9.33 -30.95
N LEU A 286 2.63 -10.40 -30.32
CA LEU A 286 3.46 -10.33 -29.12
C LEU A 286 4.74 -9.51 -29.34
N VAL A 287 5.42 -9.66 -30.49
CA VAL A 287 6.59 -8.84 -30.83
C VAL A 287 6.22 -7.36 -31.02
N LYS A 288 5.13 -7.06 -31.74
CA LYS A 288 4.64 -5.68 -31.95
C LYS A 288 4.26 -4.99 -30.63
N GLN A 289 3.70 -5.74 -29.69
CA GLN A 289 3.08 -5.21 -28.46
C GLN A 289 3.75 -5.64 -27.16
N ARG A 290 5.01 -6.07 -27.20
CA ARG A 290 5.80 -6.43 -26.01
C ARG A 290 5.78 -5.38 -24.89
N GLY A 291 5.56 -4.10 -25.23
CA GLY A 291 5.40 -3.00 -24.26
C GLY A 291 4.13 -3.08 -23.41
N LEU A 292 3.04 -3.69 -23.92
CA LEU A 292 1.80 -3.89 -23.18
C LEU A 292 1.99 -4.82 -21.97
N PHE A 293 2.90 -5.78 -22.06
CA PHE A 293 3.18 -6.76 -21.00
C PHE A 293 4.25 -6.30 -20.00
N ARG A 294 4.69 -5.04 -20.09
CA ARG A 294 5.64 -4.41 -19.18
C ARG A 294 5.03 -3.15 -18.56
N GLN A 295 5.36 -1.96 -19.04
CA GLN A 295 4.96 -0.68 -18.43
C GLN A 295 3.43 -0.52 -18.32
N VAL A 296 2.70 -0.64 -19.44
CA VAL A 296 1.23 -0.55 -19.44
C VAL A 296 0.58 -1.69 -18.65
N GLY A 297 1.25 -2.84 -18.56
CA GLY A 297 0.80 -3.99 -17.78
C GLY A 297 0.94 -3.77 -16.28
N GLU A 298 2.06 -3.19 -15.85
CA GLU A 298 2.36 -2.80 -14.48
C GLU A 298 1.40 -1.70 -14.00
N GLU A 299 1.12 -0.69 -14.84
CA GLU A 299 0.09 0.35 -14.60
C GLU A 299 -1.30 -0.27 -14.41
N VAL A 300 -1.70 -1.22 -15.27
CA VAL A 300 -3.02 -1.88 -15.19
C VAL A 300 -3.23 -2.70 -13.91
N LEU A 301 -2.17 -3.15 -13.23
CA LEU A 301 -2.26 -3.82 -11.93
C LEU A 301 -2.53 -2.86 -10.77
N VAL A 302 -2.29 -1.56 -10.95
CA VAL A 302 -2.62 -0.53 -9.97
C VAL A 302 -4.08 -0.12 -10.16
N HIS A 303 -4.84 -0.08 -9.06
CA HIS A 303 -6.20 0.47 -9.07
C HIS A 303 -6.14 1.99 -8.96
N HIS A 304 -6.18 2.67 -10.09
CA HIS A 304 -6.38 4.11 -10.15
C HIS A 304 -7.85 4.46 -9.80
N ILE A 305 -8.04 5.51 -9.00
CA ILE A 305 -9.36 6.02 -8.58
C ILE A 305 -9.81 7.18 -9.50
N VAL A 306 -8.83 7.83 -10.13
CA VAL A 306 -9.02 8.76 -11.24
C VAL A 306 -8.78 7.94 -12.50
N ASP A 307 -9.73 7.91 -13.42
CA ASP A 307 -9.45 7.42 -14.77
C ASP A 307 -8.51 8.45 -15.43
N ASP A 308 -7.31 8.04 -15.83
CA ASP A 308 -6.50 8.83 -16.74
C ASP A 308 -7.29 8.91 -18.05
N ASP A 309 -7.90 10.06 -18.34
CA ASP A 309 -8.75 10.25 -19.51
C ASP A 309 -8.00 9.79 -20.76
N ASP A 310 -8.48 8.69 -21.37
CA ASP A 310 -7.90 8.08 -22.57
C ASP A 310 -8.21 9.03 -23.74
N ASP A 311 -7.36 10.07 -23.88
CA ASP A 311 -7.51 11.22 -24.77
C ASP A 311 -7.35 10.78 -26.24
N ASN A 312 -8.40 10.13 -26.71
CA ASN A 312 -8.51 9.41 -27.97
C ASN A 312 -9.84 9.78 -28.64
N GLN A 313 -10.28 11.04 -28.47
CA GLN A 313 -11.31 11.62 -29.33
C GLN A 313 -10.73 11.89 -30.71
N ALA A 314 -11.30 11.20 -31.70
CA ALA A 314 -10.82 11.16 -33.07
C ALA A 314 -10.66 12.55 -33.71
N SER A 315 -9.43 12.88 -34.12
CA SER A 315 -9.14 14.03 -34.98
C SER A 315 -9.52 13.73 -36.44
N VAL A 316 -10.80 13.91 -36.76
CA VAL A 316 -11.31 13.80 -38.14
C VAL A 316 -10.91 15.03 -38.96
N GLY A 317 -9.99 14.84 -39.91
CA GLY A 317 -9.96 15.55 -41.20
C GLY A 317 -9.29 16.93 -41.27
N GLY A 318 -8.09 17.00 -41.84
CA GLY A 318 -7.46 18.23 -42.31
C GLY A 318 -6.07 17.97 -42.94
N PRO A 319 -5.86 18.21 -44.26
CA PRO A 319 -4.62 17.79 -44.92
C PRO A 319 -3.53 18.88 -44.92
N GLY A 320 -2.29 18.48 -44.61
CA GLY A 320 -1.08 19.21 -45.01
C GLY A 320 -0.18 19.69 -43.88
N VAL A 321 0.90 18.94 -43.63
CA VAL A 321 2.32 19.36 -43.81
C VAL A 321 3.22 18.22 -43.34
N LEU A 322 4.24 17.91 -44.14
CA LEU A 322 5.26 16.90 -43.83
C LEU A 322 6.34 17.51 -42.91
N GLY A 323 6.71 16.83 -41.82
CA GLY A 323 7.91 17.22 -41.07
C GLY A 323 8.10 16.56 -39.71
N SER A 324 9.27 15.91 -39.55
CA SER A 324 9.91 15.46 -38.31
C SER A 324 9.19 14.42 -37.43
N THR A 325 9.73 13.21 -37.45
CA THR A 325 9.65 12.26 -36.35
C THR A 325 10.28 12.85 -35.09
N SER A 326 9.47 13.11 -34.07
CA SER A 326 9.95 13.23 -32.69
C SER A 326 9.14 12.27 -31.82
N THR A 327 9.84 11.41 -31.08
CA THR A 327 9.24 10.56 -30.06
C THR A 327 8.82 11.43 -28.89
N SER A 328 7.60 11.96 -28.95
CA SER A 328 6.96 12.65 -27.83
C SER A 328 6.76 11.66 -26.69
N VAL A 329 7.71 11.64 -25.75
CA VAL A 329 7.50 11.10 -24.41
C VAL A 329 6.36 11.93 -23.82
N LYS A 330 5.22 11.31 -23.57
CA LYS A 330 4.08 11.98 -22.93
C LYS A 330 4.59 12.67 -21.66
N LYS A 331 4.42 13.98 -21.58
CA LYS A 331 4.72 14.74 -20.36
C LYS A 331 3.82 14.18 -19.27
N HIS A 332 4.41 13.55 -18.27
CA HIS A 332 3.67 13.08 -17.09
C HIS A 332 2.91 14.24 -16.46
N ASP A 333 1.78 13.93 -15.82
CA ASP A 333 1.05 14.92 -15.04
C ASP A 333 2.01 15.58 -14.03
N PRO A 334 2.20 16.91 -14.08
CA PRO A 334 3.09 17.58 -13.18
C PRO A 334 2.50 17.48 -11.77
N LEU A 335 3.22 16.81 -10.88
CA LEU A 335 2.94 16.79 -9.44
C LEU A 335 2.66 18.22 -8.95
N PRO A 336 1.62 18.42 -8.12
CA PRO A 336 0.99 19.72 -7.92
C PRO A 336 2.00 20.79 -7.48
N SER A 337 2.03 21.91 -8.20
CA SER A 337 2.92 23.02 -7.89
C SER A 337 2.48 23.76 -6.63
N LEU A 338 3.44 24.00 -5.73
CA LEU A 338 3.21 24.74 -4.49
C LEU A 338 3.59 26.23 -4.67
N PRO A 339 2.96 27.15 -3.92
CA PRO A 339 3.40 28.55 -3.88
C PRO A 339 4.87 28.69 -3.44
N PHE A 340 5.48 29.87 -3.70
CA PHE A 340 6.89 30.14 -3.44
C PHE A 340 7.31 29.81 -2.00
N THR A 341 6.59 30.34 -1.00
CA THR A 341 6.91 30.18 0.43
C THR A 341 6.86 28.73 0.91
N PRO A 342 5.76 27.95 0.72
CA PRO A 342 5.73 26.55 1.11
C PRO A 342 6.71 25.68 0.31
N THR A 343 6.99 25.99 -0.97
CA THR A 343 8.07 25.33 -1.73
C THR A 343 9.44 25.54 -1.08
N LEU A 344 9.76 26.79 -0.72
CA LEU A 344 11.02 27.14 -0.07
C LEU A 344 11.13 26.55 1.35
N LEU A 345 10.01 26.40 2.06
CA LEU A 345 9.96 25.76 3.37
C LEU A 345 10.10 24.23 3.27
N LEU A 346 9.48 23.60 2.26
CA LEU A 346 9.62 22.16 1.97
C LEU A 346 11.05 21.81 1.54
N THR A 347 11.68 22.63 0.70
CA THR A 347 13.09 22.44 0.29
C THR A 347 14.06 22.68 1.46
N ALA A 348 13.78 23.64 2.35
CA ALA A 348 14.53 23.79 3.60
C ALA A 348 14.41 22.55 4.50
N ALA A 349 13.22 21.94 4.59
CA ALA A 349 12.99 20.71 5.33
C ALA A 349 13.71 19.50 4.71
N TYR A 350 13.69 19.40 3.37
CA TYR A 350 14.45 18.41 2.61
C TYR A 350 15.95 18.48 2.91
N LEU A 351 16.53 19.68 2.83
CA LEU A 351 17.92 19.89 3.21
C LEU A 351 18.17 19.59 4.70
N ALA A 352 17.24 19.92 5.60
CA ALA A 352 17.34 19.60 7.02
C ALA A 352 17.33 18.08 7.29
N ALA A 353 16.53 17.30 6.58
CA ALA A 353 16.47 15.85 6.75
C ALA A 353 17.76 15.15 6.26
N HIS A 354 18.29 15.56 5.09
CA HIS A 354 19.45 14.90 4.46
C HIS A 354 20.80 15.39 5.02
N ILE A 355 20.92 16.67 5.39
CA ILE A 355 22.15 17.23 5.96
C ILE A 355 22.16 17.02 7.48
N PRO A 356 23.23 16.46 8.09
CA PRO A 356 23.35 16.40 9.56
C PRO A 356 23.64 17.79 10.16
N PRO A 357 23.05 18.14 11.32
CA PRO A 357 23.11 19.50 11.90
C PRO A 357 24.53 20.03 12.16
N ARG A 358 25.50 19.13 12.38
CA ARG A 358 26.92 19.47 12.55
C ARG A 358 27.55 20.12 11.30
N LEU A 359 26.93 19.97 10.13
CA LEU A 359 27.41 20.53 8.86
C LEU A 359 26.71 21.84 8.46
N ASP A 360 25.64 22.23 9.15
CA ASP A 360 24.85 23.40 8.78
C ASP A 360 25.69 24.68 8.73
N VAL A 361 26.58 24.87 9.71
CA VAL A 361 27.50 26.02 9.75
C VAL A 361 28.49 26.01 8.58
N ILE A 362 28.87 24.83 8.08
CA ILE A 362 29.76 24.73 6.91
C ILE A 362 28.99 25.14 5.66
N PHE A 363 27.78 24.62 5.46
CA PHE A 363 27.00 24.82 4.24
C PHE A 363 26.26 26.17 4.20
N PHE A 364 25.47 26.50 5.23
CA PHE A 364 24.53 27.63 5.23
C PHE A 364 25.09 28.97 5.75
N SER A 365 26.32 29.03 6.27
CA SER A 365 26.86 30.29 6.82
C SER A 365 27.20 31.33 5.75
N LYS A 366 26.64 32.54 5.89
CA LYS A 366 26.92 33.69 5.01
C LYS A 366 28.34 34.27 5.20
N PHE A 367 28.96 34.04 6.36
CA PHE A 367 30.35 34.47 6.67
C PHE A 367 31.45 33.59 6.05
N SER A 368 31.09 32.49 5.37
CA SER A 368 32.04 31.50 4.82
C SER A 368 32.26 31.64 3.30
N SER A 369 31.57 32.56 2.62
CA SER A 369 31.75 32.81 1.19
C SER A 369 32.96 33.71 0.89
N SER A 370 33.30 34.63 1.79
CA SER A 370 34.37 35.62 1.62
C SER A 370 35.79 35.11 1.91
N SER A 371 35.96 33.85 2.34
CA SER A 371 37.27 33.27 2.65
C SER A 371 37.59 32.07 1.76
N LEU A 372 38.67 32.17 0.98
CA LEU A 372 39.21 31.07 0.17
C LEU A 372 39.45 29.80 1.00
N SER A 373 39.92 29.93 2.25
CA SER A 373 40.09 28.80 3.18
C SER A 373 38.76 28.10 3.52
N ALA A 374 37.66 28.85 3.58
CA ALA A 374 36.35 28.31 3.90
C ALA A 374 35.65 27.72 2.65
N ARG A 375 35.82 28.33 1.47
CA ARG A 375 35.45 27.73 0.17
C ARG A 375 36.17 26.39 -0.06
N ASN A 376 37.47 26.33 0.23
CA ASN A 376 38.25 25.09 0.12
C ASN A 376 37.83 24.02 1.16
N LYS A 377 37.40 24.41 2.36
CA LYS A 377 36.81 23.49 3.35
C LYS A 377 35.46 22.95 2.90
N ARG A 378 34.59 23.77 2.32
CA ARG A 378 33.33 23.32 1.68
C ARG A 378 33.61 22.32 0.57
N ALA A 379 34.52 22.64 -0.35
CA ALA A 379 34.91 21.76 -1.46
C ALA A 379 35.52 20.43 -0.97
N HIS A 380 36.41 20.47 0.01
CA HIS A 380 36.98 19.26 0.64
C HIS A 380 35.90 18.41 1.34
N HIS A 381 34.93 19.04 2.01
CA HIS A 381 33.82 18.33 2.63
C HIS A 381 32.84 17.75 1.60
N ARG A 382 32.51 18.48 0.52
CA ARG A 382 31.75 17.98 -0.64
C ARG A 382 32.43 16.75 -1.24
N ARG A 383 33.75 16.80 -1.49
CA ARG A 383 34.54 15.65 -2.00
C ARG A 383 34.51 14.44 -1.06
N ARG A 384 34.67 14.62 0.26
CA ARG A 384 34.57 13.48 1.21
C ARG A 384 33.16 12.89 1.30
N LEU A 385 32.10 13.69 1.11
CA LEU A 385 30.74 13.17 1.02
C LEU A 385 30.53 12.34 -0.27
N LYS A 386 31.08 12.78 -1.41
CA LYS A 386 31.03 12.07 -2.71
C LYS A 386 31.84 10.77 -2.70
N VAL A 387 33.05 10.76 -2.11
CA VAL A 387 33.84 9.52 -1.97
C VAL A 387 33.11 8.50 -1.10
N LEU A 388 32.47 8.93 0.00
CA LEU A 388 31.71 8.02 0.86
C LEU A 388 30.41 7.49 0.23
N SER A 389 29.78 8.22 -0.70
CA SER A 389 28.63 7.68 -1.45
C SER A 389 29.06 6.73 -2.58
N LEU A 390 30.20 7.00 -3.23
CA LEU A 390 30.69 6.20 -4.35
C LEU A 390 31.35 4.88 -3.89
N SER A 391 32.12 4.91 -2.79
CA SER A 391 32.69 3.69 -2.20
C SER A 391 31.64 2.76 -1.59
N GLN A 392 30.40 3.24 -1.39
CA GLN A 392 29.26 2.43 -0.94
C GLN A 392 28.53 1.72 -2.10
N GLN A 393 28.87 2.01 -3.35
CA GLN A 393 28.29 1.35 -4.54
C GLN A 393 29.18 0.24 -5.14
N ALA A 394 30.42 0.07 -4.68
CA ALA A 394 31.45 -0.69 -5.39
C ALA A 394 32.22 -1.70 -4.51
N HIS A 395 31.59 -2.25 -3.47
CA HIS A 395 32.23 -3.22 -2.58
C HIS A 395 31.67 -4.63 -2.80
N ASP A 396 32.31 -5.38 -3.70
CA ASP A 396 32.35 -6.84 -3.59
C ASP A 396 33.09 -7.22 -2.29
N PRO A 397 32.66 -8.27 -1.56
CA PRO A 397 33.34 -8.70 -0.36
C PRO A 397 34.42 -9.74 -0.69
N ASP A 398 35.69 -9.35 -0.67
CA ASP A 398 36.76 -10.27 -0.27
C ASP A 398 38.07 -9.56 0.08
N ASN A 399 38.84 -10.22 0.95
CA ASN A 399 40.24 -9.98 1.32
C ASN A 399 40.53 -8.96 2.45
N ASP A 400 40.25 -9.39 3.69
CA ASP A 400 41.04 -8.96 4.87
C ASP A 400 42.48 -9.50 4.74
N ASN A 401 43.49 -8.66 4.99
CA ASN A 401 44.71 -9.06 5.70
C ASN A 401 45.64 -7.87 6.05
N ASP A 402 46.45 -8.17 7.07
CA ASP A 402 47.71 -7.56 7.51
C ASP A 402 47.71 -6.29 8.39
N GLU A 403 48.27 -6.52 9.58
CA GLU A 403 48.73 -5.60 10.61
C GLU A 403 49.95 -4.79 10.07
N ASP A 404 50.52 -3.75 10.69
CA ASP A 404 51.12 -3.78 12.02
C ASP A 404 51.88 -2.45 12.37
N ASN A 405 52.17 -2.29 13.66
CA ASN A 405 53.34 -1.65 14.28
C ASN A 405 53.56 -0.10 14.43
N ALA A 406 53.87 0.27 15.69
CA ALA A 406 54.82 1.28 16.19
C ALA A 406 54.72 2.79 15.80
N SER A 407 55.09 3.78 16.65
CA SER A 407 55.35 3.81 18.11
C SER A 407 55.54 5.27 18.61
N SER A 408 55.67 5.43 19.94
CA SER A 408 56.30 6.55 20.67
C SER A 408 55.49 7.81 21.03
N SER A 409 55.82 8.34 22.23
CA SER A 409 55.30 9.54 22.89
C SER A 409 56.48 10.20 23.66
N PRO A 410 56.33 11.29 24.43
CA PRO A 410 56.50 12.66 23.96
C PRO A 410 57.67 13.42 24.62
N ARG A 411 58.13 14.54 24.03
CA ARG A 411 59.10 15.46 24.68
C ARG A 411 58.59 16.91 24.87
N LYS A 412 58.82 17.41 26.09
CA LYS A 412 58.71 18.81 26.58
C LYS A 412 60.06 19.52 26.28
N LYS A 413 60.27 20.85 26.27
CA LYS A 413 59.61 22.12 26.71
C LYS A 413 60.22 23.24 25.79
N PRO A 414 60.19 24.59 26.01
CA PRO A 414 59.57 25.41 27.06
C PRO A 414 58.69 26.60 26.57
N SER A 415 58.13 27.32 27.54
CA SER A 415 57.25 28.48 27.42
C SER A 415 57.96 29.82 27.14
N ARG A 416 57.28 30.75 26.46
CA ARG A 416 57.52 32.20 26.62
C ARG A 416 56.18 32.95 26.72
N ARG A 417 55.98 33.70 27.80
CA ARG A 417 54.75 34.48 28.05
C ARG A 417 54.74 35.76 27.19
N GLY A 418 53.57 36.12 26.68
CA GLY A 418 53.30 37.39 26.00
C GLY A 418 51.79 37.59 25.88
N ALA A 419 51.21 38.39 26.76
CA ALA A 419 49.76 38.60 26.80
C ALA A 419 49.31 39.64 25.76
N LYS A 420 48.22 39.36 25.03
CA LYS A 420 47.30 40.36 24.46
C LYS A 420 45.95 39.73 24.16
N SER A 421 44.88 40.45 24.51
CA SER A 421 43.48 40.01 24.46
C SER A 421 43.02 39.68 23.03
N SER A 422 42.28 38.57 22.87
CA SER A 422 41.53 38.25 21.65
C SER A 422 40.32 37.38 21.97
N ARG A 423 39.15 37.74 21.43
CA ARG A 423 37.86 37.06 21.66
C ARG A 423 37.92 35.57 21.25
N PRO A 424 37.21 34.66 21.94
CA PRO A 424 37.23 33.24 21.61
C PRO A 424 36.55 32.98 20.26
N ARG A 425 37.35 32.79 19.20
CA ARG A 425 36.87 32.20 17.94
C ARG A 425 36.65 30.70 18.18
N THR A 426 35.40 30.24 18.07
CA THR A 426 35.01 28.83 18.14
C THR A 426 35.60 28.04 16.96
N LYS A 427 36.87 27.66 17.08
CA LYS A 427 37.55 26.79 16.11
C LYS A 427 37.00 25.38 16.22
N ILE A 428 36.06 25.03 15.34
CA ILE A 428 35.64 23.64 15.12
C ILE A 428 36.90 22.79 14.87
N THR A 429 37.16 21.82 15.74
CA THR A 429 38.38 21.02 15.67
C THR A 429 38.23 19.87 14.68
N LYS A 430 39.36 19.39 14.13
CA LYS A 430 39.41 18.25 13.20
C LYS A 430 38.75 16.99 13.81
N ALA A 431 38.86 16.82 15.13
CA ALA A 431 38.26 15.71 15.88
C ALA A 431 36.73 15.77 15.98
N THR A 432 36.15 16.98 16.14
CA THR A 432 34.68 17.17 16.17
C THR A 432 34.05 16.89 14.81
N LEU A 433 34.82 17.08 13.72
CA LEU A 433 34.39 16.79 12.35
C LEU A 433 34.55 15.30 11.98
N SER A 434 35.60 14.62 12.46
CA SER A 434 35.72 13.17 12.25
C SER A 434 34.66 12.38 13.03
N SER A 435 34.31 12.77 14.26
CA SER A 435 33.22 12.12 15.00
C SER A 435 31.82 12.39 14.42
N ALA A 436 31.67 13.43 13.58
CA ALA A 436 30.46 13.71 12.81
C ALA A 436 30.36 12.88 11.52
N LEU A 437 31.50 12.47 10.94
CA LEU A 437 31.53 11.51 9.83
C LEU A 437 31.32 10.09 10.34
N ASN A 438 31.91 9.70 11.47
CA ASN A 438 31.74 8.36 12.05
C ASN A 438 30.31 8.11 12.59
N SER A 439 29.49 9.15 12.80
CA SER A 439 28.05 8.96 13.03
C SER A 439 27.25 8.68 11.73
N ARG A 440 27.92 8.48 10.59
CA ARG A 440 27.38 7.74 9.44
C ARG A 440 27.79 6.26 9.44
N THR A 441 28.82 5.86 10.19
CA THR A 441 29.38 4.49 10.16
C THR A 441 28.82 3.60 11.28
N SER A 442 27.98 4.12 12.17
CA SER A 442 27.36 3.39 13.28
C SER A 442 25.89 2.99 13.04
N SER A 443 25.38 3.09 11.81
CA SER A 443 24.01 2.69 11.45
C SER A 443 23.86 2.33 9.97
N LEU A 444 24.39 1.16 9.59
CA LEU A 444 24.14 0.38 8.37
C LEU A 444 24.34 1.05 6.97
N PRO A 445 24.56 0.26 5.90
CA PRO A 445 24.63 0.78 4.53
C PRO A 445 23.24 1.31 4.09
N GLY A 446 23.21 2.37 3.28
CA GLY A 446 21.96 2.91 2.72
C GLY A 446 21.32 4.06 3.50
N ALA A 447 22.09 5.07 3.94
CA ALA A 447 21.53 6.22 4.67
C ALA A 447 20.58 7.14 3.86
N SER A 448 20.30 6.86 2.59
CA SER A 448 19.19 7.43 1.80
C SER A 448 17.90 6.61 1.88
N LEU A 449 17.98 5.32 2.24
CA LEU A 449 16.85 4.43 2.50
C LEU A 449 16.32 4.54 3.93
N ILE A 450 17.09 5.14 4.84
CA ILE A 450 16.72 5.33 6.24
C ILE A 450 15.97 6.66 6.36
N HIS A 451 14.66 6.56 6.56
CA HIS A 451 13.68 7.58 7.01
C HIS A 451 14.23 9.00 7.26
N ALA A 452 13.63 9.99 6.59
CA ALA A 452 13.93 11.42 6.75
C ALA A 452 14.10 11.82 8.23
N ARG A 453 15.30 12.31 8.56
CA ARG A 453 15.67 12.61 9.95
C ARG A 453 14.79 13.69 10.54
N SER A 454 14.33 13.46 11.77
CA SER A 454 13.61 14.48 12.54
C SER A 454 14.52 15.67 12.88
N PHE A 455 14.08 16.90 12.64
CA PHE A 455 14.79 18.16 12.91
C PHE A 455 13.92 19.12 13.74
N PRO A 456 14.50 20.00 14.58
CA PRO A 456 13.74 21.01 15.31
C PRO A 456 13.29 22.16 14.39
N LEU A 457 12.17 22.81 14.71
CA LEU A 457 11.61 23.92 13.94
C LEU A 457 12.59 25.09 13.75
N GLU A 458 13.36 25.43 14.80
CA GLU A 458 14.38 26.50 14.75
C GLU A 458 15.41 26.28 13.62
N ARG A 459 15.80 25.01 13.40
CA ARG A 459 16.76 24.61 12.38
C ARG A 459 16.16 24.73 10.98
N LEU A 460 14.89 24.35 10.82
CA LEU A 460 14.14 24.54 9.57
C LEU A 460 14.12 26.03 9.17
N LEU A 461 13.73 26.92 10.10
CA LEU A 461 13.65 28.36 9.87
C LEU A 461 15.03 29.00 9.62
N ALA A 462 16.09 28.48 10.26
CA ALA A 462 17.46 28.91 10.01
C ALA A 462 17.95 28.53 8.61
N ILE A 463 17.64 27.32 8.14
CA ILE A 463 17.96 26.86 6.78
C ILE A 463 17.15 27.65 5.75
N TYR A 464 15.83 27.81 5.96
CA TYR A 464 14.95 28.64 5.11
C TYR A 464 15.54 30.05 4.86
N ARG A 465 15.94 30.77 5.92
CA ARG A 465 16.57 32.11 5.81
C ARG A 465 17.95 32.11 5.16
N ALA A 466 18.60 30.94 5.07
CA ALA A 466 19.90 30.78 4.41
C ALA A 466 19.77 30.49 2.90
N ILE A 467 18.74 29.74 2.50
CA ILE A 467 18.47 29.40 1.08
C ILE A 467 17.58 30.40 0.35
N HIS A 468 16.88 31.29 1.06
CA HIS A 468 15.98 32.28 0.46
C HIS A 468 16.72 33.20 -0.54
N PRO A 469 16.34 33.24 -1.83
CA PRO A 469 17.08 33.98 -2.87
C PRO A 469 17.00 35.51 -2.69
N HIS A 470 15.84 36.02 -2.26
CA HIS A 470 15.59 37.45 -2.01
C HIS A 470 15.25 37.72 -0.53
N PRO A 471 16.19 37.56 0.41
CA PRO A 471 15.88 37.64 1.83
C PRO A 471 15.31 39.03 2.16
N PRO A 472 14.19 39.13 2.91
CA PRO A 472 13.67 40.42 3.34
C PRO A 472 14.74 41.19 4.13
N PRO A 473 14.79 42.52 4.01
CA PRO A 473 15.81 43.31 4.70
C PRO A 473 15.73 43.07 6.21
N PRO A 474 16.87 43.05 6.92
CA PRO A 474 16.87 42.91 8.37
C PRO A 474 16.04 44.05 8.98
N PRO A 475 15.33 43.82 10.11
CA PRO A 475 14.58 44.86 10.78
C PRO A 475 15.54 45.92 11.35
N THR A 476 15.86 46.92 10.52
CA THR A 476 16.50 48.15 10.97
C THR A 476 15.52 48.88 11.88
N SER A 477 15.94 49.12 13.12
CA SER A 477 15.17 49.77 14.18
C SER A 477 14.87 51.25 13.87
N ALA A 478 14.05 51.53 12.86
CA ALA A 478 13.76 52.89 12.39
C ALA A 478 12.49 53.05 11.51
N ASN A 479 11.45 52.21 11.63
CA ASN A 479 10.09 52.56 11.16
C ASN A 479 9.00 51.60 11.68
N ASN A 480 8.22 52.04 12.67
CA ASN A 480 7.10 51.26 13.23
C ASN A 480 5.79 51.36 12.41
N ASN A 481 5.85 51.90 11.19
CA ASN A 481 4.67 52.25 10.37
C ASN A 481 4.48 51.39 9.10
N SER A 482 4.99 50.16 9.09
CA SER A 482 4.70 49.20 8.01
C SER A 482 3.76 48.10 8.49
N ASN A 483 2.58 47.99 7.86
CA ASN A 483 1.61 46.89 8.03
C ASN A 483 2.11 45.53 7.49
N HIS A 484 3.41 45.25 7.57
CA HIS A 484 3.94 43.96 7.18
C HIS A 484 3.69 42.94 8.29
N PRO A 485 2.99 41.82 8.01
CA PRO A 485 2.80 40.74 8.98
C PRO A 485 4.15 40.22 9.49
N SER A 486 4.18 39.78 10.76
CA SER A 486 5.41 39.28 11.38
C SER A 486 5.99 38.12 10.57
N PHE A 487 7.31 37.89 10.68
CA PHE A 487 7.92 36.70 10.12
C PHE A 487 7.22 35.42 10.63
N ALA A 488 6.77 35.42 11.89
CA ALA A 488 5.94 34.36 12.46
C ALA A 488 4.63 34.19 11.68
N ASP A 489 3.86 35.27 11.54
CA ASP A 489 2.52 35.30 10.94
C ASP A 489 2.52 34.83 9.47
N ASN A 490 3.63 34.99 8.76
CA ASN A 490 3.79 34.48 7.39
C ASN A 490 4.22 33.01 7.33
N MET A 491 5.01 32.52 8.30
CA MET A 491 5.57 31.16 8.27
C MET A 491 4.64 30.11 8.89
N TYR A 492 3.94 30.43 9.97
CA TYR A 492 3.07 29.47 10.65
C TYR A 492 1.87 28.99 9.82
N PRO A 493 1.17 29.84 9.03
CA PRO A 493 0.13 29.37 8.12
C PRO A 493 0.67 28.40 7.06
N GLU A 494 1.83 28.70 6.47
CA GLU A 494 2.45 27.87 5.43
C GLU A 494 3.02 26.56 5.99
N LEU A 495 3.48 26.57 7.23
CA LEU A 495 3.84 25.33 7.92
C LEU A 495 2.60 24.48 8.19
N ALA A 496 1.48 25.10 8.57
CA ALA A 496 0.20 24.42 8.75
C ALA A 496 -0.40 23.92 7.42
N THR A 497 -0.20 24.59 6.28
CA THR A 497 -0.61 24.06 4.96
C THR A 497 0.22 22.82 4.60
N LEU A 498 1.55 22.87 4.73
CA LEU A 498 2.44 21.70 4.51
C LEU A 498 2.11 20.53 5.46
N GLN A 499 1.69 20.80 6.69
CA GLN A 499 1.25 19.79 7.65
C GLN A 499 -0.11 19.16 7.26
N ARG A 500 -1.08 19.97 6.82
CA ARG A 500 -2.39 19.49 6.32
C ARG A 500 -2.24 18.65 5.06
N LEU A 501 -1.32 19.03 4.17
CA LEU A 501 -0.94 18.25 2.98
C LEU A 501 -0.09 17.01 3.31
N ARG A 502 0.24 16.77 4.59
CA ARG A 502 1.11 15.67 5.05
C ARG A 502 2.46 15.60 4.33
N LEU A 503 3.00 16.75 3.92
CA LEU A 503 4.36 16.86 3.37
C LEU A 503 5.38 16.96 4.53
N LEU A 504 4.99 17.69 5.58
CA LEU A 504 5.68 17.73 6.87
C LEU A 504 4.81 17.11 7.96
N VAL A 505 5.43 16.36 8.87
CA VAL A 505 4.74 15.70 9.99
C VAL A 505 5.53 15.97 11.28
N PRO A 506 4.90 16.36 12.39
CA PRO A 506 5.57 16.39 13.69
C PRO A 506 5.86 14.95 14.13
N ALA A 507 7.13 14.64 14.36
CA ALA A 507 7.66 13.30 14.61
C ALA A 507 7.16 12.66 15.92
N GLY A 508 6.42 13.40 16.75
CA GLY A 508 5.72 12.90 17.94
C GLY A 508 4.27 12.44 17.70
N ALA A 509 3.64 12.82 16.58
CA ALA A 509 2.21 12.59 16.34
C ALA A 509 1.84 11.17 15.85
N GLY A 510 2.78 10.21 15.93
CA GLY A 510 2.52 8.79 15.69
C GLY A 510 1.80 8.09 16.84
N GLY A 511 1.73 8.70 18.03
CA GLY A 511 0.90 8.26 19.15
C GLY A 511 -0.50 8.85 19.04
N ALA A 512 -1.53 7.99 19.03
CA ALA A 512 -2.92 8.45 18.97
C ALA A 512 -3.33 9.21 20.25
N GLY A 513 -3.88 10.42 20.09
CA GLY A 513 -4.52 11.19 21.17
C GLY A 513 -3.58 12.16 21.90
N GLY A 514 -3.43 13.37 21.36
CA GLY A 514 -2.77 14.49 22.04
C GLY A 514 -2.85 15.76 21.21
N GLY A 515 -3.45 16.83 21.74
CA GLY A 515 -3.54 18.12 21.06
C GLY A 515 -2.15 18.76 20.89
N GLY A 516 -1.93 19.42 19.76
CA GLY A 516 -0.66 20.11 19.49
C GLY A 516 -0.43 21.29 20.42
N SER A 517 0.38 21.09 21.46
CA SER A 517 1.08 22.17 22.15
C SER A 517 2.42 22.38 21.45
N VAL A 518 2.72 23.62 21.04
CA VAL A 518 4.00 23.98 20.40
C VAL A 518 5.09 24.05 21.48
N ASP A 519 5.52 22.88 21.92
CA ASP A 519 6.58 22.75 22.91
C ASP A 519 7.95 22.98 22.27
N VAL A 520 8.89 23.54 23.05
CA VAL A 520 10.24 23.93 22.61
C VAL A 520 11.10 22.72 22.14
N GLY A 521 10.60 21.50 22.30
CA GLY A 521 11.20 20.26 21.83
C GLY A 521 10.54 19.61 20.59
N GLU A 522 9.52 20.21 19.97
CA GLU A 522 8.81 19.59 18.85
C GLU A 522 9.74 19.36 17.63
N LYS A 523 9.91 18.09 17.26
CA LYS A 523 10.69 17.66 16.11
C LYS A 523 9.77 17.41 14.92
N TRP A 524 10.20 17.86 13.76
CA TRP A 524 9.50 17.73 12.49
C TRP A 524 10.26 16.78 11.57
N CYS A 525 9.56 15.99 10.77
CA CYS A 525 10.13 15.17 9.71
C CYS A 525 9.36 15.38 8.40
N LEU A 526 9.98 15.00 7.28
CA LEU A 526 9.25 14.81 6.03
C LEU A 526 8.51 13.48 6.09
N ASN A 527 7.35 13.42 5.46
CA ASN A 527 6.61 12.17 5.31
C ASN A 527 7.44 11.17 4.48
N SER A 528 7.53 9.92 4.93
CA SER A 528 8.40 8.90 4.33
C SER A 528 8.02 8.55 2.89
N GLY A 529 6.75 8.72 2.50
CA GLY A 529 6.32 8.56 1.10
C GLY A 529 7.02 9.52 0.12
N ILE A 530 7.55 10.64 0.63
CA ILE A 530 8.30 11.65 -0.14
C ILE A 530 9.82 11.47 -0.02
N ALA A 531 10.29 10.62 0.92
CA ALA A 531 11.72 10.44 1.21
C ALA A 531 12.27 9.04 0.87
N VAL A 532 11.41 8.08 0.48
CA VAL A 532 11.79 6.66 0.32
C VAL A 532 11.69 6.15 -1.12
N THR A 533 11.16 6.94 -2.07
CA THR A 533 11.04 6.55 -3.49
C THR A 533 12.37 6.44 -4.26
N GLY A 534 13.52 6.60 -3.59
CA GLY A 534 14.84 6.65 -4.23
C GLY A 534 15.53 5.31 -4.54
N ALA A 535 14.87 4.14 -4.39
CA ALA A 535 15.56 2.85 -4.54
C ALA A 535 14.76 1.66 -5.09
N THR A 536 13.43 1.62 -4.97
CA THR A 536 12.60 0.52 -5.53
C THR A 536 11.91 0.88 -6.85
N ALA A 537 11.99 2.13 -7.29
CA ALA A 537 11.60 2.56 -8.64
C ALA A 537 12.66 2.18 -9.68
N THR A 538 13.02 0.89 -9.75
CA THR A 538 13.83 0.38 -10.86
C THR A 538 12.99 0.29 -12.12
N ALA A 539 13.10 1.31 -12.98
CA ALA A 539 12.67 1.32 -14.38
C ALA A 539 11.15 1.38 -14.69
N THR A 540 10.34 1.95 -13.78
CA THR A 540 9.03 2.54 -14.13
C THR A 540 9.09 4.06 -13.99
N ALA A 541 8.52 4.78 -14.95
CA ALA A 541 8.74 6.22 -15.14
C ALA A 541 7.85 7.05 -14.20
N GLY A 542 8.30 7.21 -12.96
CA GLY A 542 7.81 8.24 -12.04
C GLY A 542 9.00 8.98 -11.47
N ALA A 543 9.03 10.31 -11.60
CA ALA A 543 10.07 11.14 -10.98
C ALA A 543 10.10 10.84 -9.48
N GLY A 544 11.29 10.56 -8.94
CA GLY A 544 11.41 10.32 -7.50
C GLY A 544 10.93 11.55 -6.72
N ALA A 545 10.37 11.39 -5.53
CA ALA A 545 9.90 12.55 -4.77
C ALA A 545 11.05 13.53 -4.41
N ASP A 546 12.29 13.04 -4.35
CA ASP A 546 13.54 13.83 -4.35
C ASP A 546 13.70 14.72 -5.60
N GLU A 547 13.38 14.18 -6.78
CA GLU A 547 13.44 14.86 -8.08
C GLU A 547 12.32 15.90 -8.21
N TRP A 548 11.11 15.60 -7.76
CA TRP A 548 10.01 16.57 -7.67
C TRP A 548 10.36 17.77 -6.77
N ILE A 549 10.90 17.51 -5.58
CA ILE A 549 11.36 18.60 -4.69
C ILE A 549 12.48 19.40 -5.36
N ALA A 550 13.41 18.76 -6.07
CA ALA A 550 14.48 19.45 -6.78
C ALA A 550 13.97 20.27 -7.98
N GLU A 551 12.94 19.81 -8.69
CA GLU A 551 12.29 20.54 -9.79
C GLU A 551 11.56 21.78 -9.26
N MET A 552 10.73 21.63 -8.22
CA MET A 552 10.07 22.76 -7.57
C MET A 552 11.08 23.78 -7.02
N ALA A 553 12.18 23.30 -6.42
CA ALA A 553 13.25 24.16 -5.94
C ALA A 553 13.88 24.98 -7.08
N ARG A 554 14.13 24.34 -8.24
CA ARG A 554 14.65 25.00 -9.44
C ARG A 554 13.70 26.08 -9.95
N GLY A 555 12.39 25.83 -9.94
CA GLY A 555 11.36 26.83 -10.26
C GLY A 555 11.36 28.05 -9.31
N VAL A 556 11.81 27.86 -8.07
CA VAL A 556 11.99 28.91 -7.04
C VAL A 556 13.40 29.55 -7.07
N GLY A 557 14.30 29.09 -7.94
CA GLY A 557 15.67 29.58 -8.05
C GLY A 557 16.66 29.00 -7.03
N VAL A 558 16.37 27.81 -6.48
CA VAL A 558 17.20 27.12 -5.48
C VAL A 558 17.70 25.77 -6.05
N GLU A 559 19.01 25.67 -6.28
CA GLU A 559 19.63 24.45 -6.79
C GLU A 559 19.94 23.45 -5.65
N VAL A 560 18.96 22.64 -5.28
CA VAL A 560 19.09 21.60 -4.23
C VAL A 560 20.25 20.62 -4.50
N GLY A 561 20.55 20.35 -5.78
CA GLY A 561 21.67 19.51 -6.22
C GLY A 561 23.02 19.91 -5.60
N GLU A 562 23.32 21.21 -5.51
CA GLU A 562 24.56 21.74 -4.93
C GLU A 562 24.89 21.26 -3.50
N TRP A 563 23.84 20.93 -2.75
CA TRP A 563 23.89 20.66 -1.31
C TRP A 563 23.88 19.15 -1.01
N ILE A 564 23.22 18.37 -1.85
CA ILE A 564 23.03 16.92 -1.69
C ILE A 564 24.03 16.14 -2.54
N ALA A 565 24.09 16.41 -3.85
CA ALA A 565 25.08 15.88 -4.76
C ALA A 565 26.29 16.82 -4.78
N GLY A 566 27.21 16.68 -3.82
CA GLY A 566 28.26 17.65 -3.47
C GLY A 566 28.86 18.44 -4.64
N GLY A 567 28.26 19.60 -4.93
CA GLY A 567 28.18 20.19 -6.28
C GLY A 567 29.49 20.25 -7.07
N LEU A 568 29.45 19.61 -8.23
CA LEU A 568 30.36 19.70 -9.38
C LEU A 568 29.72 18.88 -10.52
N ASP A 569 29.49 19.54 -11.67
CA ASP A 569 29.57 18.89 -12.98
C ASP A 569 30.94 18.19 -13.15
#